data_AF-A0A2R6ASW8-F1
#
_entry.id   AF-A0A2R6ASW8-F1
#
_cell.length_a   1.000
_cell.length_b   1.000
_cell.length_c   1.000
_cell.angle_alpha   90.00
_cell.angle_beta   90.00
_cell.angle_gamma   90.00
#
_symmetry.space_group_name_H-M   'P 1'
#
loop_
_entity.id
_entity.type
_entity.pdbx_description
1 polymer ?
#
loop_
_entity_poly.entity_id
_entity_poly.type
_entity_poly.pdbx_seq_one_letter_code
_entity_poly.pdbx_strand_id
1 'polypeptide(L)'
;MAKIDAQSENALYNLVKKLAEEYSDFNAFLGYLLKIYSNKDSERDIRIMACLLTIRSSFIACVEELSRFTSTATPGKPYFSLLPQFLYHASIVEPYLKTIEEQYQELRSLFANEPETAKKVVEGLGEVLRSIEQTFDTIGKA
;
A
#
# COMPACT_ATOMS: atom_id res chain seq x y z
N MET A 1 4.08 -2.52 -29.50
CA MET A 1 3.12 -2.40 -28.39
C MET A 1 2.27 -3.64 -28.40
N ALA A 2 2.40 -4.50 -27.39
CA ALA A 2 1.54 -5.68 -27.25
C ALA A 2 0.10 -5.21 -27.05
N LYS A 3 -0.84 -5.75 -27.81
CA LYS A 3 -2.28 -5.56 -27.56
C LYS A 3 -2.62 -6.36 -26.31
N ILE A 4 -2.83 -5.68 -25.20
CA ILE A 4 -3.47 -6.28 -24.03
C ILE A 4 -4.90 -6.62 -24.46
N ASP A 5 -5.27 -7.90 -24.39
CA ASP A 5 -6.64 -8.33 -24.71
C ASP A 5 -7.61 -7.94 -23.58
N ALA A 6 -8.91 -7.95 -23.88
CA ALA A 6 -9.95 -7.55 -22.92
C ALA A 6 -9.97 -8.43 -21.64
N GLN A 7 -9.39 -9.62 -21.69
CA GLN A 7 -9.26 -10.51 -20.53
C GLN A 7 -8.15 -10.02 -19.59
N SER A 8 -7.04 -9.57 -20.15
CA SER A 8 -5.91 -8.98 -19.42
C SER A 8 -6.26 -7.62 -18.81
N GLU A 9 -7.10 -6.81 -19.48
CA GLU A 9 -7.62 -5.55 -18.91
C GLU A 9 -8.56 -5.78 -17.72
N ASN A 10 -9.43 -6.79 -17.79
CA ASN A 10 -10.29 -7.16 -16.67
C ASN A 10 -9.49 -7.72 -15.48
N ALA A 11 -8.42 -8.49 -15.75
CA ALA A 11 -7.54 -9.00 -14.70
C ALA A 11 -6.84 -7.84 -13.97
N LEU A 12 -6.31 -6.87 -14.72
CA LEU A 12 -5.71 -5.65 -14.18
C LEU A 12 -6.69 -4.87 -13.29
N TYR A 13 -7.90 -4.61 -13.79
CA TYR A 13 -8.93 -3.89 -13.03
C TYR A 13 -9.29 -4.57 -11.71
N ASN A 14 -9.54 -5.89 -11.75
CA ASN A 14 -9.90 -6.66 -10.55
C ASN A 14 -8.77 -6.69 -9.52
N LEU A 15 -7.52 -6.73 -9.99
CA LEU A 15 -6.35 -6.74 -9.13
C LEU A 15 -6.12 -5.38 -8.45
N VAL A 16 -6.31 -4.26 -9.16
CA VAL A 16 -6.29 -2.93 -8.54
C VAL A 16 -7.44 -2.74 -7.55
N LYS A 17 -8.63 -3.28 -7.86
CA LYS A 17 -9.76 -3.26 -6.93
C LYS A 17 -9.48 -4.05 -5.65
N LYS A 18 -8.92 -5.26 -5.77
CA LYS A 18 -8.54 -6.10 -4.63
C LYS A 18 -7.50 -5.42 -3.74
N LEU A 19 -6.54 -4.70 -4.35
CA LEU A 19 -5.61 -3.87 -3.60
C LEU A 19 -6.34 -2.81 -2.78
N ALA A 20 -7.24 -2.02 -3.40
CA ALA A 20 -7.98 -1.00 -2.66
C ALA A 20 -8.76 -1.59 -1.45
N GLU A 21 -9.26 -2.83 -1.56
CA GLU A 21 -9.91 -3.56 -0.47
C GLU A 21 -8.92 -4.00 0.62
N GLU A 22 -7.79 -4.63 0.27
CA GLU A 22 -6.75 -5.05 1.23
C GLU A 22 -6.14 -3.87 2.01
N TYR A 23 -6.07 -2.69 1.39
CA TYR A 23 -5.60 -1.47 2.04
C TYR A 23 -6.54 -0.97 3.16
N SER A 24 -7.84 -1.28 3.10
CA SER A 24 -8.79 -0.93 4.15
C SER A 24 -8.48 -1.69 5.44
N ASP A 25 -8.20 -2.99 5.34
CA ASP A 25 -7.83 -3.84 6.48
C ASP A 25 -6.49 -3.40 7.09
N PHE A 26 -5.53 -3.05 6.23
CA PHE A 26 -4.25 -2.52 6.68
C PHE A 26 -4.38 -1.18 7.43
N ASN A 27 -5.24 -0.27 6.97
CA ASN A 27 -5.50 0.98 7.67
C ASN A 27 -6.16 0.76 9.05
N ALA A 28 -7.03 -0.24 9.19
CA ALA A 28 -7.57 -0.63 10.49
C ALA A 28 -6.47 -1.14 11.44
N PHE A 29 -5.55 -1.94 10.93
CA PHE A 29 -4.39 -2.43 11.69
C PHE A 29 -3.45 -1.28 12.13
N LEU A 30 -3.12 -0.35 11.23
CA LEU A 30 -2.36 0.86 11.59
C LEU A 30 -3.08 1.68 12.67
N GLY A 31 -4.40 1.80 12.58
CA GLY A 31 -5.22 2.46 13.60
C GLY A 31 -5.11 1.81 14.97
N TYR A 32 -5.07 0.47 15.02
CA TYR A 32 -4.84 -0.27 16.25
C TYR A 32 -3.46 0.01 16.85
N LEU A 33 -2.40 0.02 16.04
CA LEU A 33 -1.04 0.34 16.50
C LEU A 33 -0.92 1.77 17.00
N LEU A 34 -1.47 2.74 16.25
CA LEU A 34 -1.49 4.13 16.68
C LEU A 34 -2.15 4.29 18.05
N LYS A 35 -3.23 3.55 18.33
CA LYS A 35 -3.90 3.55 19.63
C LYS A 35 -3.04 2.96 20.76
N ILE A 36 -2.23 1.94 20.49
CA ILE A 36 -1.31 1.36 21.49
C ILE A 36 -0.24 2.37 21.90
N TYR A 37 0.25 3.15 20.94
CA TYR A 37 1.37 4.07 21.15
C TYR A 37 0.95 5.53 21.44
N SER A 38 -0.34 5.87 21.36
CA SER A 38 -0.84 7.26 21.50
C SER A 38 -0.66 7.88 22.88
N ASN A 39 -0.57 7.06 23.93
CA ASN A 39 -0.54 7.52 25.33
C ASN A 39 0.83 7.31 25.98
N LYS A 40 1.88 7.11 25.17
CA LYS A 40 3.24 6.85 25.65
C LYS A 40 4.14 8.03 25.30
N ASP A 41 4.83 8.56 26.31
CA ASP A 41 5.62 9.79 26.20
C ASP A 41 7.13 9.55 26.06
N SER A 42 7.57 8.30 25.81
CA SER A 42 8.99 8.07 25.54
C SER A 42 9.35 8.59 24.15
N GLU A 43 10.55 9.14 23.98
CA GLU A 43 11.07 9.60 22.68
C GLU A 43 10.94 8.51 21.59
N ARG A 44 11.13 7.26 22.00
CA ARG A 44 10.99 6.09 21.14
C ARG A 44 9.54 5.84 20.73
N ASP A 45 8.59 5.92 21.66
CA ASP A 45 7.17 5.73 21.36
C ASP A 45 6.64 6.86 20.45
N ILE A 46 7.11 8.09 20.67
CA ILE A 46 6.85 9.24 19.79
C ILE A 46 7.36 8.95 18.37
N ARG A 47 8.55 8.37 18.25
CA ARG A 47 9.14 8.00 16.95
C ARG A 47 8.38 6.86 16.26
N ILE A 48 7.98 5.83 17.00
CA ILE A 48 7.09 4.76 16.50
C ILE A 48 5.78 5.36 15.99
N MET A 49 5.17 6.25 16.76
CA MET A 49 3.94 6.92 16.37
C MET A 49 4.13 7.77 15.09
N ALA A 50 5.24 8.50 14.97
CA ALA A 50 5.57 9.27 13.79
C ALA A 50 5.72 8.39 12.53
N CYS A 51 6.41 7.24 12.64
CA CYS A 51 6.52 6.30 11.54
C CYS A 51 5.15 5.72 11.15
N LEU A 52 4.34 5.30 12.13
CA LEU A 52 2.99 4.77 11.89
C LEU A 52 2.06 5.80 11.23
N LEU A 53 2.15 7.07 11.64
CA LEU A 53 1.39 8.17 11.04
C LEU A 53 1.83 8.44 9.59
N THR A 54 3.14 8.45 9.34
CA THR A 54 3.70 8.64 8.00
C THR A 54 3.25 7.51 7.07
N ILE A 55 3.39 6.26 7.52
CA ILE A 55 2.89 5.08 6.79
C ILE A 55 1.41 5.28 6.49
N ARG A 56 0.57 5.53 7.50
CA ARG A 56 -0.88 5.70 7.31
C ARG A 56 -1.24 6.80 6.32
N SER A 57 -0.57 7.94 6.37
CA SER A 57 -0.79 9.07 5.45
C SER A 57 -0.48 8.69 4.00
N SER A 58 0.71 8.12 3.77
CA SER A 58 1.13 7.64 2.45
C SER A 58 0.19 6.53 1.95
N PHE A 59 -0.28 5.66 2.84
CA PHE A 59 -1.24 4.61 2.52
C PHE A 59 -2.57 5.17 2.01
N ILE A 60 -3.13 6.18 2.67
CA ILE A 60 -4.38 6.82 2.24
C ILE A 60 -4.21 7.42 0.83
N ALA A 61 -3.10 8.11 0.58
CA ALA A 61 -2.80 8.66 -0.75
C ALA A 61 -2.73 7.58 -1.84
N CYS A 62 -2.13 6.42 -1.55
CA CYS A 62 -2.13 5.27 -2.46
C CYS A 62 -3.55 4.78 -2.77
N VAL A 63 -4.40 4.61 -1.75
CA VAL A 63 -5.79 4.15 -1.94
C VAL A 63 -6.61 5.13 -2.76
N GLU A 64 -6.45 6.43 -2.51
CA GLU A 64 -7.16 7.47 -3.24
C GLU A 64 -6.83 7.43 -4.74
N GLU A 65 -5.56 7.28 -5.10
CA GLU A 65 -5.15 7.17 -6.51
C GLU A 65 -5.61 5.87 -7.16
N LEU A 66 -5.53 4.73 -6.47
CA LEU A 66 -6.06 3.46 -6.97
C LEU A 66 -7.59 3.48 -7.11
N SER A 67 -8.29 4.14 -6.19
CA SER A 67 -9.74 4.35 -6.26
C SER A 67 -10.13 5.28 -7.40
N ARG A 68 -9.32 6.32 -7.66
CA ARG A 68 -9.50 7.21 -8.81
C ARG A 68 -9.32 6.46 -10.13
N PHE A 69 -8.35 5.55 -10.21
CA PHE A 69 -8.21 4.67 -11.36
C PHE A 69 -9.45 3.78 -11.54
N THR A 70 -9.89 3.04 -10.50
CA THR A 70 -11.04 2.12 -10.62
C THR A 70 -12.39 2.79 -10.90
N SER A 71 -12.55 4.07 -10.54
CA SER A 71 -13.76 4.85 -10.82
C SER A 71 -13.76 5.50 -12.21
N THR A 72 -12.60 5.67 -12.84
CA THR A 72 -12.46 6.30 -14.17
C THR A 72 -12.19 5.28 -15.28
N ALA A 73 -11.59 4.14 -14.95
CA ALA A 73 -11.39 3.02 -15.84
C ALA A 73 -12.74 2.34 -16.17
N THR A 74 -13.07 2.23 -17.47
CA THR A 74 -14.22 1.44 -17.94
C THR A 74 -13.69 0.26 -18.78
N PRO A 75 -13.69 -0.98 -18.24
CA PRO A 75 -13.27 -2.15 -19.00
C PRO A 75 -14.13 -2.35 -20.27
N GLY A 76 -13.50 -2.76 -21.39
CA GLY A 76 -14.23 -3.21 -22.58
C GLY A 76 -14.66 -2.11 -23.58
N LYS A 77 -14.21 -0.86 -23.42
CA LYS A 77 -14.37 0.15 -24.49
C LYS A 77 -13.34 -0.09 -25.60
N PRO A 78 -13.76 -0.26 -26.87
CA PRO A 78 -12.88 -0.69 -27.97
C PRO A 78 -11.74 0.27 -28.36
N TYR A 79 -11.71 1.49 -27.79
CA TYR A 79 -10.74 2.53 -28.12
C TYR A 79 -9.93 3.03 -26.91
N PHE A 80 -10.12 2.47 -25.72
CA PHE A 80 -9.43 2.90 -24.50
C PHE A 80 -8.69 1.72 -23.89
N SER A 81 -7.37 1.72 -23.99
CA SER A 81 -6.56 0.77 -23.22
C SER A 81 -6.46 1.22 -21.76
N LEU A 82 -6.62 0.29 -20.83
CA LEU A 82 -6.47 0.57 -19.39
C LEU A 82 -5.00 0.72 -18.96
N LEU A 83 -4.05 0.19 -19.73
CA LEU A 83 -2.63 0.17 -19.37
C LEU A 83 -2.01 1.58 -19.22
N PRO A 84 -2.16 2.52 -20.17
CA PRO A 84 -1.57 3.85 -20.00
C PRO A 84 -2.15 4.63 -18.82
N GLN A 85 -3.44 4.45 -18.51
CA GLN A 85 -4.07 5.05 -17.34
C GLN A 85 -3.50 4.44 -16.06
N PHE A 86 -3.34 3.12 -16.03
CA PHE A 86 -2.71 2.45 -14.91
C PHE A 86 -1.29 2.95 -14.68
N LEU A 87 -0.45 2.98 -15.73
CA LEU A 87 0.95 3.41 -15.62
C LEU A 87 1.07 4.85 -15.08
N TYR A 88 0.15 5.73 -15.49
CA TYR A 88 0.07 7.08 -14.93
C TYR A 88 -0.19 7.07 -13.42
N HIS A 89 -1.25 6.39 -12.95
CA HIS A 89 -1.55 6.32 -11.52
C HIS A 89 -0.45 5.58 -10.73
N ALA A 90 0.13 4.52 -11.29
CA ALA A 90 1.24 3.79 -10.67
C ALA A 90 2.46 4.69 -10.44
N SER A 91 2.82 5.54 -11.41
CA SER A 91 3.93 6.49 -11.25
C SER A 91 3.70 7.53 -10.14
N ILE A 92 2.43 7.83 -9.82
CA ILE A 92 2.06 8.72 -8.71
C ILE A 92 2.14 7.97 -7.38
N VAL A 93 1.83 6.67 -7.38
CA VAL A 93 1.82 5.82 -6.19
C VAL A 93 3.22 5.38 -5.75
N GLU A 94 4.14 5.18 -6.70
CA GLU A 94 5.50 4.67 -6.44
C GLU A 94 6.28 5.44 -5.36
N PRO A 95 6.31 6.79 -5.32
CA PRO A 95 6.98 7.53 -4.25
C PRO A 95 6.36 7.29 -2.85
N TYR A 96 5.05 7.08 -2.77
CA TYR A 96 4.37 6.79 -1.51
C TYR A 96 4.70 5.39 -1.02
N LEU A 97 4.77 4.39 -1.91
CA LEU A 97 5.22 3.04 -1.57
C LEU A 97 6.65 3.04 -1.03
N LYS A 98 7.55 3.78 -1.67
CA LYS A 98 8.93 3.93 -1.18
C LYS A 98 8.98 4.57 0.20
N THR A 99 8.20 5.63 0.43
CA THR A 99 8.09 6.27 1.76
C THR A 99 7.61 5.28 2.81
N ILE A 100 6.60 4.49 2.48
CA ILE A 100 6.06 3.45 3.34
C ILE A 100 7.14 2.41 3.68
N GLU A 101 7.89 1.94 2.70
CA GLU A 101 8.95 0.94 2.88
C GLU A 101 10.06 1.47 3.78
N GLU A 102 10.52 2.70 3.56
CA GLU A 102 11.54 3.35 4.40
C GLU A 102 11.10 3.44 5.87
N GLN A 103 9.87 3.90 6.10
CA GLN A 103 9.30 4.00 7.45
C GLN A 103 9.06 2.64 8.09
N TYR A 104 8.73 1.62 7.29
CA TYR A 104 8.62 0.24 7.76
C TYR A 104 9.98 -0.31 8.24
N GLN A 105 11.06 -0.06 7.51
CA GLN A 105 12.40 -0.47 7.95
C GLN A 105 12.80 0.24 9.25
N GLU A 106 12.44 1.52 9.39
CA GLU A 106 12.63 2.26 10.63
C GLU A 106 11.84 1.63 11.80
N LEU A 107 10.55 1.31 11.59
CA LEU A 107 9.75 0.57 12.59
C LEU A 107 10.36 -0.77 12.95
N ARG A 108 10.82 -1.54 11.96
CA ARG A 108 11.46 -2.84 12.19
C ARG A 108 12.71 -2.71 13.06
N SER A 109 13.53 -1.70 12.82
CA SER A 109 14.67 -1.37 13.66
C SER A 109 14.25 -1.00 15.09
N LEU A 110 13.25 -0.13 15.22
CA LEU A 110 12.71 0.30 16.51
C LEU A 110 12.13 -0.85 17.33
N PHE A 111 11.65 -1.93 16.70
CA PHE A 111 11.09 -3.11 17.36
C PHE A 111 12.06 -4.29 17.52
N ALA A 112 13.29 -4.19 17.01
CA ALA A 112 14.26 -5.30 17.00
C ALA A 112 14.56 -5.89 18.40
N ASN A 113 14.44 -5.06 19.45
CA ASN A 113 14.71 -5.44 20.84
C ASN A 113 13.44 -5.61 21.69
N GLU A 114 12.25 -5.62 21.08
CA GLU A 114 10.98 -5.77 21.80
C GLU A 114 10.63 -7.23 22.11
N PRO A 115 9.68 -7.45 23.04
CA PRO A 115 9.05 -8.76 23.23
C PRO A 115 8.46 -9.30 21.93
N GLU A 116 8.46 -10.63 21.80
CA GLU A 116 8.04 -11.36 20.60
C GLU A 116 6.68 -10.91 20.05
N THR A 117 5.74 -10.55 20.92
CA THR A 117 4.41 -10.05 20.54
C THR A 117 4.47 -8.77 19.71
N ALA A 118 5.38 -7.86 20.02
CA ALA A 118 5.54 -6.60 19.30
C ALA A 118 6.31 -6.80 17.98
N LYS A 119 7.22 -7.78 17.92
CA LYS A 119 7.88 -8.17 16.67
C LYS A 119 6.90 -8.75 15.65
N LYS A 120 6.01 -9.64 16.08
CA LYS A 120 4.95 -10.22 15.23
C LYS A 120 4.04 -9.18 14.59
N VAL A 121 3.76 -8.10 15.33
CA VAL A 121 3.00 -6.96 14.83
C VAL A 121 3.70 -6.28 13.66
N VAL A 122 5.01 -6.07 13.76
CA VAL A 122 5.80 -5.48 12.66
C VAL A 122 6.00 -6.47 11.52
N GLU A 123 6.17 -7.76 11.79
CA GLU A 123 6.25 -8.78 10.76
C GLU A 123 4.97 -8.88 9.92
N GLY A 124 3.79 -8.83 10.58
CA GLY A 124 2.51 -8.75 9.88
C GLY A 124 2.38 -7.48 9.02
N LEU A 125 2.94 -6.35 9.49
CA LEU A 125 3.04 -5.13 8.70
C LEU A 125 3.88 -5.36 7.42
N GLY A 126 5.00 -6.07 7.54
CA GLY A 126 5.88 -6.41 6.42
C GLY A 126 5.29 -7.40 5.42
N GLU A 127 4.48 -8.36 5.87
CA GLU A 127 3.79 -9.31 4.98
C GLU A 127 2.77 -8.60 4.09
N VAL A 128 2.02 -7.65 4.66
CA VAL A 128 1.06 -6.86 3.88
C VAL A 128 1.81 -5.94 2.92
N LEU A 129 2.89 -5.29 3.34
CA LEU A 129 3.72 -4.47 2.45
C LEU A 129 4.29 -5.25 1.28
N ARG A 130 4.80 -6.45 1.53
CA ARG A 130 5.30 -7.32 0.46
C ARG A 130 4.19 -7.75 -0.49
N SER A 131 2.99 -8.02 0.02
CA SER A 131 1.83 -8.37 -0.81
C SER A 131 1.44 -7.20 -1.72
N ILE A 132 1.50 -5.98 -1.21
CA ILE A 132 1.28 -4.75 -1.97
C ILE A 132 2.36 -4.57 -3.04
N GLU A 133 3.64 -4.62 -2.67
CA GLU A 133 4.76 -4.51 -3.60
C GLU A 133 4.68 -5.54 -4.71
N GLN A 134 4.48 -6.81 -4.38
CA GLN A 134 4.31 -7.88 -5.37
C GLN A 134 3.17 -7.60 -6.35
N THR A 135 2.10 -6.99 -5.86
CA THR A 135 0.97 -6.64 -6.71
C THR A 135 1.36 -5.48 -7.64
N PHE A 136 2.04 -4.45 -7.16
CA PHE A 136 2.58 -3.38 -8.01
C PHE A 136 3.60 -3.88 -9.03
N ASP A 137 4.51 -4.75 -8.61
CA ASP A 137 5.55 -5.34 -9.46
C ASP A 137 4.96 -6.23 -10.56
N THR A 138 3.90 -6.97 -10.23
CA THR A 138 3.13 -7.76 -11.20
C THR A 138 2.48 -6.86 -12.25
N ILE A 139 2.00 -5.68 -11.84
CA ILE A 139 1.37 -4.76 -12.78
C ILE A 139 2.39 -3.97 -13.61
N GLY A 140 3.49 -3.49 -13.01
CA GLY A 140 4.52 -2.74 -13.72
C GLY A 140 5.28 -3.55 -14.78
N LYS A 141 5.20 -4.88 -14.73
CA LYS A 141 5.80 -5.82 -15.69
C LYS A 141 4.81 -6.40 -16.70
N ALA A 142 3.51 -6.12 -16.58
CA ALA A 142 2.45 -6.55 -17.51
C ALA A 142 2.24 -5.52 -18.63
#